data_AF-A0A316L057-F1
#
_entry.id   AF-A0A316L057-F1
#
_cell.length_a   1.000
_cell.length_b   1.000
_cell.length_c   1.000
_cell.angle_alpha   90.00
_cell.angle_beta   90.00
_cell.angle_gamma   90.00
#
_symmetry.space_group_name_H-M   'P 1'
#
loop_
_entity.id
_entity.type
_entity.pdbx_description
1 polymer ?
#
loop_
_entity_poly.entity_id
_entity_poly.type
_entity_poly.pdbx_seq_one_letter_code
_entity_poly.pdbx_strand_id
1 'polypeptide(L)'
;MKSSFKSDLDKEKQLSKLLDKYYKRHLKRYCFKRVYALEEQKKGIDLVLSSKFVDAVFYIDEKAQLDYINDSLPTFAFELFYEKNGIKKQGWLFDPNKKTHFYALVTNIYADEENTFTSCSITFINRKKLIEFLKCRGLTKKRLQEIVTSVKTFHGKLALEALNVKSEGYLFFSRKNKAEKPVNLILKLDFLIEAGVGKKFV
;
A
#
# COMPACT_ATOMS: atom_id res chain seq x y z
N MET A 1 -13.82 -24.56 5.92
CA MET A 1 -13.15 -23.26 5.68
C MET A 1 -13.42 -22.84 4.24
N LYS A 2 -14.46 -22.01 3.99
CA LYS A 2 -14.60 -21.34 2.70
C LYS A 2 -13.49 -20.30 2.62
N SER A 3 -12.59 -20.47 1.66
CA SER A 3 -11.32 -19.75 1.52
C SER A 3 -11.52 -18.23 1.59
N SER A 4 -10.97 -17.57 2.62
CA SER A 4 -10.96 -16.09 2.77
C SER A 4 -10.43 -15.42 1.51
N PHE A 5 -9.47 -16.06 0.84
CA PHE A 5 -8.88 -15.61 -0.42
C PHE A 5 -9.90 -15.34 -1.54
N LYS A 6 -10.94 -16.17 -1.69
CA LYS A 6 -11.95 -15.96 -2.74
C LYS A 6 -12.81 -14.74 -2.43
N SER A 7 -13.18 -14.56 -1.18
CA SER A 7 -13.94 -13.39 -0.71
C SER A 7 -13.14 -12.10 -0.87
N ASP A 8 -11.84 -12.14 -0.53
CA ASP A 8 -10.94 -11.00 -0.69
C ASP A 8 -10.78 -10.60 -2.16
N LEU A 9 -10.61 -11.59 -3.05
CA LEU A 9 -10.54 -11.37 -4.50
C LEU A 9 -11.84 -10.76 -5.05
N ASP A 10 -13.00 -11.24 -4.59
CA ASP A 10 -14.29 -10.71 -5.01
C ASP A 10 -14.49 -9.27 -4.54
N LYS A 11 -14.07 -8.93 -3.31
CA LYS A 11 -14.07 -7.55 -2.79
C LYS A 11 -13.17 -6.63 -3.61
N GLU A 12 -11.94 -7.04 -3.90
CA GLU A 12 -11.02 -6.26 -4.75
C GLU A 12 -11.64 -5.99 -6.12
N LYS A 13 -12.27 -7.01 -6.72
CA LYS A 13 -12.94 -6.87 -8.01
C LYS A 13 -14.10 -5.88 -7.96
N GLN A 14 -14.91 -5.87 -6.90
CA GLN A 14 -16.00 -4.90 -6.77
C GLN A 14 -15.47 -3.49 -6.53
N LEU A 15 -14.45 -3.34 -5.68
CA LEU A 15 -13.82 -2.04 -5.41
C LEU A 15 -13.22 -1.45 -6.69
N SER A 16 -12.59 -2.27 -7.53
CA SER A 16 -12.00 -1.81 -8.80
C SER A 16 -12.98 -1.06 -9.70
N LYS A 17 -14.27 -1.44 -9.69
CA LYS A 17 -15.32 -0.73 -10.45
C LYS A 17 -15.55 0.69 -9.95
N LEU A 18 -15.49 0.91 -8.63
CA LEU A 18 -15.58 2.24 -8.04
C LEU A 18 -14.34 3.06 -8.38
N LEU A 19 -13.15 2.47 -8.22
CA LEU A 19 -11.88 3.13 -8.53
C LEU A 19 -11.82 3.58 -10.00
N ASP A 20 -12.27 2.73 -10.94
CA ASP A 20 -12.32 3.08 -12.37
C ASP A 20 -13.22 4.28 -12.66
N LYS A 21 -14.36 4.41 -11.96
CA LYS A 21 -15.23 5.60 -12.05
C LYS A 21 -14.48 6.85 -11.56
N TYR A 22 -13.74 6.75 -10.45
CA TYR A 22 -12.96 7.86 -9.91
C TYR A 22 -11.81 8.26 -10.83
N TYR A 23 -11.03 7.31 -11.32
CA TYR A 23 -9.96 7.59 -12.28
C TYR A 23 -10.51 8.25 -13.53
N LYS A 24 -11.60 7.73 -14.12
CA LYS A 24 -12.23 8.34 -15.30
C LYS A 24 -12.68 9.77 -15.04
N ARG A 25 -13.27 10.04 -13.87
CA ARG A 25 -13.82 11.35 -13.51
C ARG A 25 -12.72 12.38 -13.21
N HIS A 26 -11.67 11.98 -12.51
CA HIS A 26 -10.71 12.91 -11.89
C HIS A 26 -9.34 12.94 -12.60
N LEU A 27 -8.90 11.86 -13.27
CA LEU A 27 -7.64 11.84 -14.04
C LEU A 27 -7.81 12.43 -15.45
N LYS A 28 -8.38 13.64 -15.57
CA LYS A 28 -8.70 14.25 -16.88
C LYS A 28 -7.50 14.37 -17.83
N ARG A 29 -6.30 14.56 -17.27
CA ARG A 29 -5.03 14.72 -18.01
C ARG A 29 -4.34 13.41 -18.37
N TYR A 30 -4.88 12.27 -17.95
CA TYR A 30 -4.31 10.95 -18.17
C TYR A 30 -5.34 10.02 -18.80
N CYS A 31 -4.87 9.08 -19.62
CA CYS A 31 -5.59 7.86 -19.94
C CYS A 31 -5.16 6.79 -18.94
N PHE A 32 -6.06 5.86 -18.61
CA PHE A 32 -5.70 4.72 -17.77
C PHE A 32 -6.09 3.41 -18.45
N LYS A 33 -5.31 2.36 -18.18
CA LYS A 33 -5.58 0.98 -18.62
C LYS A 33 -5.35 0.03 -17.45
N ARG A 34 -6.35 -0.80 -17.17
CA ARG A 34 -6.27 -1.93 -16.23
C ARG A 34 -5.32 -3.00 -16.77
N VAL A 35 -4.52 -3.57 -15.91
CA VAL A 35 -3.62 -4.68 -16.19
C VAL A 35 -4.16 -5.93 -15.51
N TYR A 36 -4.53 -6.92 -16.32
CA TYR A 36 -5.01 -8.23 -15.85
C TYR A 36 -3.97 -9.34 -16.04
N ALA A 37 -2.86 -9.05 -16.73
CA ALA A 37 -1.80 -10.02 -16.94
C ALA A 37 -1.09 -10.29 -15.61
N LEU A 38 -1.17 -11.54 -15.14
CA LEU A 38 -0.65 -11.96 -13.84
C LEU A 38 0.84 -11.62 -13.65
N GLU A 39 1.64 -11.75 -14.70
CA GLU A 39 3.08 -11.44 -14.64
C GLU A 39 3.38 -9.94 -14.44
N GLU A 40 2.50 -9.06 -14.92
CA GLU A 40 2.62 -7.62 -14.68
C GLU A 40 2.06 -7.23 -13.31
N GLN A 41 0.97 -7.85 -12.87
CA GLN A 41 0.46 -7.67 -11.50
C GLN A 41 1.47 -8.13 -10.44
N LYS A 42 2.18 -9.25 -10.68
CA LYS A 42 3.31 -9.68 -9.83
C LYS A 42 4.41 -8.63 -9.75
N LYS A 43 4.62 -7.81 -10.77
CA LYS A 43 5.55 -6.67 -10.76
C LYS A 43 4.96 -5.41 -10.09
N GLY A 44 3.76 -5.49 -9.52
CA GLY A 44 3.08 -4.37 -8.86
C GLY A 44 2.53 -3.36 -9.86
N ILE A 45 1.85 -3.86 -10.90
CA ILE A 45 1.21 -3.02 -11.92
C ILE A 45 -0.24 -3.48 -12.07
N ASP A 46 -1.17 -2.74 -11.46
CA ASP A 46 -2.61 -2.93 -11.62
C ASP A 46 -3.17 -1.98 -12.68
N LEU A 47 -2.56 -0.80 -12.81
CA LEU A 47 -2.96 0.24 -13.75
C LEU A 47 -1.73 0.87 -14.41
N VAL A 48 -1.89 1.18 -15.69
CA VAL A 48 -0.96 2.02 -16.45
C VAL A 48 -1.64 3.36 -16.70
N LEU A 49 -1.02 4.46 -16.27
CA LEU A 49 -1.43 5.82 -16.59
C LEU A 49 -0.53 6.38 -17.68
N SER A 50 -1.13 6.87 -18.77
CA SER A 50 -0.41 7.56 -19.84
C SER A 50 -0.87 9.02 -19.88
N SER A 51 0.08 9.95 -19.89
CA SER A 51 -0.23 11.37 -20.05
C SER A 51 -0.83 11.64 -21.43
N LYS A 52 -1.82 12.53 -21.50
CA LYS A 52 -2.44 12.96 -22.77
C LYS A 52 -1.64 14.06 -23.48
N PHE A 53 -0.66 14.66 -22.80
CA PHE A 53 0.02 15.87 -23.26
C PHE A 53 1.53 15.69 -23.46
N VAL A 54 2.12 14.68 -22.83
CA VAL A 54 3.56 14.39 -22.91
C VAL A 54 3.74 12.88 -22.98
N ASP A 55 4.87 12.44 -23.53
CA ASP A 55 5.21 11.01 -23.56
C ASP A 55 5.70 10.55 -22.18
N ALA A 56 4.74 10.35 -21.27
CA ALA A 56 4.99 9.89 -19.92
C ALA A 56 4.02 8.77 -19.54
N VAL A 57 4.59 7.66 -19.04
CA VAL A 57 3.86 6.48 -18.60
C VAL A 57 4.18 6.17 -17.15
N PHE A 58 3.14 5.91 -16.35
CA PHE A 58 3.26 5.60 -14.93
C PHE A 58 2.61 4.26 -14.59
N TYR A 59 3.35 3.42 -13.86
CA TYR A 59 2.86 2.14 -13.36
C TYR A 59 2.35 2.30 -11.93
N ILE A 60 1.11 1.90 -11.71
CA ILE A 60 0.39 2.10 -10.45
C ILE A 60 0.07 0.73 -9.86
N ASP A 61 0.32 0.59 -8.56
CA ASP A 61 -0.07 -0.56 -7.75
C ASP A 61 -1.18 -0.11 -6.80
N GLU A 62 -2.35 -0.71 -6.89
CA GLU A 62 -3.46 -0.44 -5.98
C GLU A 62 -3.26 -1.21 -4.69
N LYS A 63 -3.47 -0.53 -3.56
CA LYS A 63 -3.41 -1.13 -2.24
C LYS A 63 -4.58 -0.62 -1.43
N ALA A 64 -5.44 -1.52 -0.97
CA ALA A 64 -6.69 -1.16 -0.29
C ALA A 64 -6.75 -1.68 1.15
N GLN A 65 -7.40 -0.93 2.02
CA GLN A 65 -7.70 -1.33 3.40
C GLN A 65 -9.02 -2.09 3.51
N LEU A 66 -9.14 -3.22 2.79
CA LEU A 66 -10.39 -4.00 2.75
C LEU A 66 -10.77 -4.64 4.10
N ASP A 67 -9.82 -4.75 5.04
CA ASP A 67 -10.09 -5.16 6.42
C ASP A 67 -10.81 -4.08 7.25
N TYR A 68 -10.91 -2.84 6.74
CA TYR A 68 -11.44 -1.67 7.44
C TYR A 68 -12.59 -1.01 6.65
N ILE A 69 -13.45 -1.81 6.02
CA ILE A 69 -14.65 -1.30 5.35
C ILE A 69 -15.57 -0.69 6.41
N ASN A 70 -16.12 0.50 6.11
CA ASN A 70 -16.90 1.36 7.00
C ASN A 70 -16.14 1.93 8.20
N ASP A 71 -14.83 1.73 8.26
CA ASP A 71 -13.93 2.33 9.25
C ASP A 71 -12.93 3.27 8.56
N SER A 72 -12.59 4.37 9.25
CA SER A 72 -11.64 5.36 8.75
C SER A 72 -10.33 5.26 9.51
N LEU A 73 -9.27 4.80 8.84
CA LEU A 73 -7.91 4.79 9.38
C LEU A 73 -7.03 5.86 8.73
N PRO A 74 -6.34 6.70 9.54
CA PRO A 74 -5.45 7.75 9.03
C PRO A 74 -4.07 7.23 8.63
N THR A 75 -3.87 5.91 8.60
CA THR A 75 -2.58 5.26 8.38
C THR A 75 -2.67 4.21 7.31
N PHE A 76 -1.54 3.91 6.65
CA PHE A 76 -1.42 2.78 5.75
C PHE A 76 -0.24 1.86 6.14
N ALA A 77 -0.38 0.57 5.87
CA ALA A 77 0.65 -0.43 6.13
C ALA A 77 1.52 -0.66 4.90
N PHE A 78 2.82 -0.40 5.02
CA PHE A 78 3.81 -0.66 3.98
C PHE A 78 4.59 -1.94 4.32
N GLU A 79 4.43 -2.99 3.53
CA GLU A 79 5.03 -4.28 3.83
C GLU A 79 6.54 -4.28 3.62
N LEU A 80 7.28 -4.60 4.68
CA LEU A 80 8.74 -4.71 4.66
C LEU A 80 9.19 -6.14 4.43
N PHE A 81 8.57 -7.09 5.12
CA PHE A 81 8.92 -8.51 5.08
C PHE A 81 7.70 -9.36 5.42
N TYR A 82 7.70 -10.58 4.92
CA TYR A 82 6.73 -11.62 5.29
C TYR A 82 7.41 -13.00 5.25
N GLU A 83 6.75 -14.02 5.77
CA GLU A 83 7.19 -15.42 5.72
C GLU A 83 6.27 -16.20 4.78
N LYS A 84 6.85 -17.07 3.96
CA LYS A 84 6.11 -18.03 3.15
C LYS A 84 6.83 -19.36 3.19
N ASN A 85 6.14 -20.41 3.61
CA ASN A 85 6.70 -21.76 3.81
C ASN A 85 7.96 -21.75 4.70
N GLY A 86 7.94 -20.97 5.78
CA GLY A 86 9.06 -20.83 6.72
C GLY A 86 10.23 -19.97 6.20
N ILE A 87 10.16 -19.45 4.98
CA ILE A 87 11.21 -18.63 4.38
C ILE A 87 10.82 -17.16 4.45
N LYS A 88 11.69 -16.32 5.01
CA LYS A 88 11.52 -14.87 5.01
C LYS A 88 11.66 -14.32 3.59
N LYS A 89 10.69 -13.52 3.16
CA LYS A 89 10.59 -12.86 1.86
C LYS A 89 10.59 -11.34 2.02
N GLN A 90 11.00 -10.67 0.96
CA GLN A 90 11.01 -9.21 0.87
C GLN A 90 9.59 -8.71 0.59
N GLY A 91 9.09 -7.83 1.45
CA GLY A 91 7.81 -7.14 1.22
C GLY A 91 7.90 -6.11 0.12
N TRP A 92 6.74 -5.74 -0.43
CA TRP A 92 6.63 -4.99 -1.68
C TRP A 92 7.25 -3.59 -1.67
N LEU A 93 7.43 -2.94 -0.51
CA LEU A 93 7.99 -1.58 -0.46
C LEU A 93 9.42 -1.55 -1.04
N PHE A 94 10.27 -2.46 -0.57
CA PHE A 94 11.70 -2.55 -0.94
C PHE A 94 12.04 -3.75 -1.84
N ASP A 95 11.04 -4.33 -2.50
CA ASP A 95 11.25 -5.39 -3.49
C ASP A 95 11.75 -4.78 -4.82
N PRO A 96 12.99 -5.09 -5.26
CA PRO A 96 13.54 -4.53 -6.50
C PRO A 96 12.82 -5.02 -7.75
N ASN A 97 12.06 -6.11 -7.68
CA ASN A 97 11.32 -6.65 -8.82
C ASN A 97 10.02 -5.87 -9.11
N LYS A 98 9.60 -5.01 -8.18
CA LYS A 98 8.42 -4.15 -8.36
C LYS A 98 8.77 -2.98 -9.27
N LYS A 99 7.99 -2.82 -10.35
CA LYS A 99 8.10 -1.73 -11.31
C LYS A 99 7.20 -0.53 -10.98
N THR A 100 6.46 -0.61 -9.87
CA THR A 100 5.55 0.43 -9.39
C THR A 100 6.23 1.80 -9.28
N HIS A 101 5.65 2.80 -9.94
CA HIS A 101 6.02 4.22 -9.76
C HIS A 101 5.22 4.86 -8.64
N PHE A 102 3.92 4.58 -8.56
CA PHE A 102 3.05 5.08 -7.51
C PHE A 102 2.21 3.97 -6.89
N TYR A 103 1.98 4.08 -5.58
CA TYR A 103 0.92 3.34 -4.92
C TYR A 103 -0.36 4.17 -4.95
N ALA A 104 -1.47 3.58 -5.37
CA ALA A 104 -2.81 4.14 -5.14
C ALA A 104 -3.34 3.53 -3.84
N LEU A 105 -3.16 4.25 -2.74
CA LEU A 105 -3.60 3.81 -1.41
C LEU A 105 -5.08 4.14 -1.25
N VAL A 106 -5.91 3.10 -1.15
CA VAL A 106 -7.36 3.20 -1.01
C VAL A 106 -7.74 3.01 0.45
N THR A 107 -8.32 4.05 1.04
CA THR A 107 -8.73 4.10 2.44
C THR A 107 -10.15 4.66 2.57
N ASN A 108 -10.69 4.72 3.79
CA ASN A 108 -12.03 5.25 4.06
C ASN A 108 -13.08 4.62 3.14
N ILE A 109 -13.04 3.29 3.02
CA ILE A 109 -13.85 2.55 2.06
C ILE A 109 -15.21 2.33 2.70
N TYR A 110 -16.27 2.87 2.10
CA TYR A 110 -17.64 2.70 2.58
C TYR A 110 -18.44 1.79 1.65
N ALA A 111 -19.29 0.96 2.24
CA ALA A 111 -20.23 0.09 1.56
C ALA A 111 -21.57 0.08 2.30
N ASP A 112 -22.63 0.38 1.57
CA ASP A 112 -24.00 0.45 2.12
C ASP A 112 -24.65 -0.95 2.14
N GLU A 113 -24.20 -1.83 1.23
CA GLU A 113 -24.60 -3.23 1.14
C GLU A 113 -23.36 -4.10 0.96
N GLU A 114 -23.51 -5.42 1.14
CA GLU A 114 -22.40 -6.36 1.02
C GLU A 114 -21.73 -6.26 -0.37
N ASN A 115 -20.45 -5.87 -0.38
CA ASN A 115 -19.62 -5.69 -1.57
C ASN A 115 -20.11 -4.60 -2.56
N THR A 116 -21.01 -3.71 -2.14
CA THR A 116 -21.42 -2.53 -2.92
C THR A 116 -20.73 -1.29 -2.37
N PHE A 117 -19.52 -1.02 -2.86
CA PHE A 117 -18.74 0.13 -2.40
C PHE A 117 -19.30 1.44 -2.95
N THR A 118 -19.59 2.39 -2.06
CA THR A 118 -20.24 3.66 -2.37
C THR A 118 -19.24 4.82 -2.40
N SER A 119 -18.23 4.79 -1.53
CA SER A 119 -17.16 5.78 -1.55
C SER A 119 -15.82 5.24 -1.04
N CYS A 120 -14.74 5.93 -1.42
CA CYS A 120 -13.42 5.72 -0.86
C CYS A 120 -12.55 6.97 -1.02
N SER A 121 -11.48 7.06 -0.24
CA SER A 121 -10.40 8.02 -0.47
C SER A 121 -9.26 7.34 -1.22
N ILE A 122 -8.60 8.08 -2.11
CA ILE A 122 -7.41 7.60 -2.83
C ILE A 122 -6.26 8.56 -2.57
N THR A 123 -5.13 8.05 -2.08
CA THR A 123 -3.88 8.81 -1.93
C THR A 123 -2.80 8.20 -2.80
N PHE A 124 -2.30 8.97 -3.76
CA PHE A 124 -1.14 8.56 -4.55
C PHE A 124 0.14 8.79 -3.77
N ILE A 125 0.96 7.75 -3.63
CA ILE A 125 2.29 7.82 -3.01
C ILE A 125 3.33 7.54 -4.08
N ASN A 126 4.25 8.47 -4.31
CA ASN A 126 5.38 8.22 -5.21
C ASN A 126 6.39 7.31 -4.50
N ARG A 127 6.58 6.09 -5.02
CA ARG A 127 7.43 5.07 -4.38
C ARG A 127 8.88 5.53 -4.22
N LYS A 128 9.45 6.14 -5.27
CA LYS A 128 10.84 6.61 -5.24
C LYS A 128 11.02 7.70 -4.18
N LYS A 129 10.13 8.70 -4.17
CA LYS A 129 10.13 9.75 -3.14
C LYS A 129 9.96 9.19 -1.74
N LEU A 130 9.08 8.20 -1.55
CA LEU A 130 8.90 7.56 -0.23
C LEU A 130 10.19 6.89 0.23
N ILE A 131 10.84 6.11 -0.64
CA ILE A 131 12.09 5.42 -0.29
C ILE A 131 13.21 6.43 0.01
N GLU A 132 13.32 7.50 -0.78
CA GLU A 132 14.28 8.58 -0.55
C GLU A 132 14.01 9.31 0.76
N PHE A 133 12.75 9.64 1.04
CA PHE A 133 12.31 10.26 2.28
C PHE A 133 12.66 9.39 3.49
N LEU A 134 12.34 8.09 3.46
CA LEU A 134 12.70 7.15 4.52
C LEU A 134 14.23 7.06 4.70
N LYS A 135 15.00 7.05 3.60
CA LYS A 135 16.46 7.09 3.65
C LYS A 135 16.97 8.35 4.35
N CYS A 136 16.42 9.53 4.06
CA CYS A 136 16.76 10.79 4.73
C CYS A 136 16.43 10.76 6.24
N ARG A 137 15.44 9.97 6.65
CA ARG A 137 15.11 9.69 8.06
C ARG A 137 15.98 8.59 8.69
N GLY A 138 16.99 8.07 7.98
CA GLY A 138 17.82 6.95 8.44
C GLY A 138 17.13 5.58 8.39
N LEU A 139 15.91 5.50 7.86
CA LEU A 139 15.10 4.29 7.73
C LEU A 139 15.36 3.58 6.40
N THR A 140 16.64 3.24 6.17
CA THR A 140 17.02 2.44 5.01
C THR A 140 16.52 1.00 5.11
N LYS A 141 16.43 0.30 3.97
CA LYS A 141 16.14 -1.15 3.93
C LYS A 141 17.05 -1.94 4.90
N LYS A 142 18.36 -1.66 4.87
CA LYS A 142 19.35 -2.32 5.73
C LYS A 142 19.05 -2.05 7.21
N ARG A 143 18.83 -0.78 7.59
CA ARG A 143 18.53 -0.41 8.97
C ARG A 143 17.25 -1.06 9.48
N LEU A 144 16.19 -1.05 8.68
CA LEU A 144 14.93 -1.71 9.03
C LEU A 144 15.11 -3.24 9.16
N GLN A 145 15.93 -3.85 8.30
CA GLN A 145 16.25 -5.27 8.41
C GLN A 145 17.00 -5.61 9.71
N GLU A 146 17.96 -4.77 10.12
CA GLU A 146 18.69 -4.92 11.39
C GLU A 146 17.74 -4.86 12.58
N ILE A 147 16.87 -3.84 12.63
CA ILE A 147 15.85 -3.69 13.68
C ILE A 147 14.93 -4.92 13.73
N VAL A 148 14.41 -5.36 12.57
CA VAL A 148 13.52 -6.54 12.53
C VAL A 148 14.21 -7.82 13.00
N THR A 149 15.52 -7.93 12.75
CA THR A 149 16.32 -9.11 13.13
C THR A 149 16.71 -9.10 14.60
N SER A 150 16.85 -7.93 15.23
CA SER A 150 17.16 -7.85 16.67
C SER A 150 15.97 -8.25 17.55
N VAL A 151 14.73 -8.05 17.08
CA VAL A 151 13.52 -8.40 17.84
C VAL A 151 12.79 -9.61 17.24
N LYS A 152 13.39 -10.81 17.22
CA LYS A 152 12.83 -11.98 16.48
C LYS A 152 11.47 -12.51 16.95
N THR A 153 11.15 -12.39 18.24
CA THR A 153 9.93 -12.96 18.84
C THR A 153 8.85 -11.92 19.16
N PHE A 154 9.18 -10.64 19.01
CA PHE A 154 8.28 -9.53 19.31
C PHE A 154 7.00 -9.54 18.47
N HIS A 155 5.88 -9.15 19.06
CA HIS A 155 4.60 -9.00 18.38
C HIS A 155 3.98 -7.67 18.80
N GLY A 156 3.35 -6.97 17.87
CA GLY A 156 2.68 -5.70 18.12
C GLY A 156 3.47 -4.49 17.61
N LYS A 157 3.20 -3.33 18.24
CA LYS A 157 3.72 -2.02 17.84
C LYS A 157 5.11 -1.78 18.43
N LEU A 158 6.07 -1.43 17.58
CA LEU A 158 7.41 -1.00 17.96
C LEU A 158 7.64 0.43 17.48
N ALA A 159 7.97 1.32 18.42
CA ALA A 159 8.35 2.70 18.11
C ALA A 159 9.69 2.73 17.35
N LEU A 160 9.85 3.68 16.45
CA LEU A 160 11.11 3.98 15.79
C LEU A 160 11.57 5.35 16.25
N GLU A 161 12.82 5.48 16.71
CA GLU A 161 13.36 6.78 17.14
C GLU A 161 13.28 7.85 16.05
N ALA A 162 13.44 7.44 14.79
CA ALA A 162 13.32 8.30 13.63
C ALA A 162 11.87 8.68 13.27
N LEU A 163 10.85 8.22 14.00
CA LEU A 163 9.45 8.57 13.76
C LEU A 163 8.68 8.88 15.04
N ASN A 164 7.88 9.95 15.02
CA ASN A 164 6.89 10.15 16.06
C ASN A 164 5.74 9.13 15.92
N VAL A 165 5.53 8.28 16.91
CA VAL A 165 4.49 7.22 16.87
C VAL A 165 3.08 7.78 16.71
N LYS A 166 2.82 8.98 17.25
CA LYS A 166 1.50 9.63 17.23
C LYS A 166 1.26 10.42 15.96
N SER A 167 2.25 11.02 15.32
CA SER A 167 2.04 11.85 14.11
C SER A 167 2.61 11.27 12.82
N GLU A 168 3.54 10.32 12.88
CA GLU A 168 4.29 9.88 11.70
C GLU A 168 4.13 8.39 11.43
N GLY A 169 4.53 7.52 12.36
CA GLY A 169 4.49 6.08 12.11
C GLY A 169 5.26 5.20 13.08
N TYR A 170 5.23 3.89 12.83
CA TYR A 170 5.84 2.85 13.67
C TYR A 170 5.98 1.52 12.91
N LEU A 171 6.71 0.55 13.46
CA LEU A 171 6.71 -0.83 12.96
C LEU A 171 5.62 -1.66 13.64
N PHE A 172 4.96 -2.52 12.87
CA PHE A 172 4.00 -3.48 13.40
C PHE A 172 4.37 -4.91 13.00
N PHE A 173 4.45 -5.79 13.99
CA PHE A 173 4.85 -7.18 13.83
C PHE A 173 3.65 -8.11 14.04
N SER A 174 3.14 -8.71 12.97
CA SER A 174 1.94 -9.57 13.02
C SER A 174 2.26 -11.06 13.20
N ARG A 175 3.25 -11.39 14.04
CA ARG A 175 3.79 -12.76 14.17
C ARG A 175 2.84 -13.80 14.78
N LYS A 176 1.88 -13.37 15.60
CA LYS A 176 0.93 -14.26 16.30
C LYS A 176 -0.41 -14.43 15.59
N ASN A 177 -0.76 -13.50 14.70
CA ASN A 177 -2.14 -13.38 14.19
C ASN A 177 -2.25 -13.72 12.69
N LYS A 178 -1.13 -13.84 11.97
CA LYS A 178 -1.11 -14.17 10.54
C LYS A 178 -0.04 -15.22 10.26
N ALA A 179 -0.37 -16.22 9.43
CA ALA A 179 0.55 -17.28 9.04
C ALA A 179 1.83 -16.74 8.37
N GLU A 180 1.69 -15.66 7.60
CA GLU A 180 2.79 -14.99 6.90
C GLU A 180 3.65 -14.11 7.83
N LYS A 181 3.28 -13.95 9.10
CA LYS A 181 4.01 -13.14 10.10
C LYS A 181 4.58 -11.81 9.56
N PRO A 182 3.79 -10.98 8.84
CA PRO A 182 4.31 -9.83 8.15
C PRO A 182 4.83 -8.78 9.14
N VAL A 183 5.83 -8.03 8.67
CA VAL A 183 6.32 -6.83 9.33
C VAL A 183 6.05 -5.65 8.44
N ASN A 184 5.26 -4.71 8.95
CA ASN A 184 4.81 -3.54 8.23
C ASN A 184 5.38 -2.27 8.86
N LEU A 185 5.76 -1.31 8.02
CA LEU A 185 5.95 0.07 8.42
C LEU A 185 4.59 0.77 8.29
N ILE A 186 4.00 1.16 9.42
CA ILE A 186 2.74 1.89 9.45
C ILE A 186 3.06 3.37 9.41
N LEU A 187 2.55 4.09 8.41
CA LEU A 187 2.76 5.54 8.25
C LEU A 187 1.42 6.26 8.18
N LYS A 188 1.36 7.45 8.77
CA LYS A 188 0.22 8.36 8.64
C LYS A 188 0.16 8.96 7.24
N LEU A 189 -1.03 9.03 6.66
CA LEU A 189 -1.21 9.56 5.31
C LEU A 189 -0.96 11.07 5.25
N ASP A 190 -1.44 11.83 6.23
CA ASP A 190 -1.24 13.28 6.29
C ASP A 190 0.25 13.63 6.36
N PHE A 191 1.01 12.91 7.20
CA PHE A 191 2.47 13.03 7.28
C PHE A 191 3.16 12.81 5.91
N LEU A 192 2.72 11.81 5.14
CA LEU A 192 3.27 11.56 3.79
C LEU A 192 2.90 12.66 2.78
N ILE A 193 1.72 13.24 2.92
CA ILE A 193 1.25 14.35 2.07
C ILE A 193 2.03 15.63 2.40
N GLU A 194 2.16 15.96 3.68
CA GLU A 194 2.94 17.11 4.18
C GLU A 194 4.41 17.01 3.77
N ALA A 195 4.98 15.80 3.78
CA ALA A 195 6.35 15.54 3.31
C ALA A 195 6.51 15.64 1.78
N GLY A 196 5.45 15.90 1.02
CA GLY A 196 5.49 15.98 -0.45
C GLY A 196 5.74 14.64 -1.17
N VAL A 197 5.58 13.54 -0.44
CA VAL A 197 5.70 12.16 -0.93
C VAL A 197 4.37 11.67 -1.50
N GLY A 198 3.27 12.13 -0.89
CA GLY A 198 1.91 11.77 -1.23
C GLY A 198 1.05 12.92 -1.73
N LYS A 199 -0.03 12.59 -2.43
CA LYS A 199 -1.11 13.52 -2.77
C LYS A 199 -2.46 12.83 -2.71
N LYS A 200 -3.39 13.38 -1.92
CA LYS A 200 -4.78 12.94 -1.92
C LYS A 200 -5.47 13.35 -3.22
N PHE A 201 -6.23 12.41 -3.78
CA PHE A 201 -6.86 12.51 -5.09
C PHE A 201 -8.40 12.59 -4.98
N VAL A 202 -8.97 11.75 -4.11
CA VAL A 202 -10.39 11.71 -3.71
C VAL A 202 -10.45 11.59 -2.20
#